data_AF-B5VQE3-F1
#
_entry.id   AF-B5VQE3-F1
#
_cell.length_a   1.000
_cell.length_b   1.000
_cell.length_c   1.000
_cell.angle_alpha   90.00
_cell.angle_beta   90.00
_cell.angle_gamma   90.00
#
_symmetry.space_group_name_H-M   'P 1'
#
loop_
_entity.id
_entity.type
_entity.pdbx_description
1 polymer ?
#
loop_
_entity_poly.entity_id
_entity_poly.type
_entity_poly.pdbx_seq_one_letter_code
_entity_poly.pdbx_strand_id
1 'polypeptide(L)'
;QIEHEMEAIDPSNKTTPYSIDEKQYNTKKKHGSLQGGAIADVNSITNSLTRLQVVSHETDINEDEEEAHYEDKHVKRALKQRHIGMIALGGTIGTGLFVGISTPLSNAGPVGSLIAYIFMGTIVYFVTQSLGEMATFIPVTSSITVFSKRFLSPAFGVSNGYMYWFNWAITYAVEVSVIGQVIEYWTDKVPLAAWIAIFWVIITLMNFFPVKVYGEFEFWVASVKVLAIMGYLIYALIIVCGGSH
;
A
#
# COMPACT_ATOMS: atom_id res chain seq x y z
N GLN A 1 41.04 19.72 18.21
CA GLN A 1 41.71 19.62 19.52
C GLN A 1 40.63 19.83 20.55
N ILE A 2 40.07 18.82 21.21
CA ILE A 2 40.63 17.55 21.64
C ILE A 2 39.47 16.53 21.55
N GLU A 3 39.52 15.66 20.54
CA GLU A 3 39.10 14.26 20.72
C GLU A 3 40.26 13.55 21.45
N HIS A 4 39.93 12.48 22.17
CA HIS A 4 40.79 11.64 23.03
C HIS A 4 40.78 11.96 24.52
N GLU A 5 39.77 11.44 25.22
CA GLU A 5 40.02 10.49 26.31
C GLU A 5 39.03 9.34 26.18
N MET A 6 39.53 8.21 25.67
CA MET A 6 38.97 6.89 25.90
C MET A 6 39.54 6.39 27.22
N GLU A 7 38.73 5.99 28.19
CA GLU A 7 39.09 4.84 29.02
C GLU A 7 37.87 4.09 29.54
N ALA A 8 38.03 2.77 29.56
CA ALA A 8 37.01 1.74 29.62
C ALA A 8 36.52 1.47 31.05
N ILE A 9 35.23 1.19 31.22
CA ILE A 9 34.68 0.48 32.40
C ILE A 9 33.63 -0.55 31.96
N ASP A 10 34.03 -1.82 32.09
CA ASP A 10 33.32 -3.07 32.42
C ASP A 10 31.91 -3.40 31.83
N PRO A 11 31.77 -4.53 31.09
CA PRO A 11 30.51 -5.00 30.49
C PRO A 11 29.54 -5.82 31.39
N SER A 12 29.67 -5.90 32.72
CA SER A 12 28.91 -6.91 33.50
C SER A 12 27.53 -6.57 34.08
N ASN A 13 26.88 -5.44 33.81
CA ASN A 13 25.56 -5.17 34.43
C ASN A 13 24.56 -4.40 33.54
N LYS A 14 23.68 -5.14 32.84
CA LYS A 14 22.47 -4.61 32.18
C LYS A 14 21.27 -5.50 32.46
N THR A 15 20.81 -5.51 33.72
CA THR A 15 19.38 -5.73 33.99
C THR A 15 18.61 -4.47 33.60
N THR A 16 17.68 -4.63 32.66
CA THR A 16 16.64 -3.68 32.27
C THR A 16 15.85 -3.15 33.48
N PRO A 17 15.31 -1.92 33.40
CA PRO A 17 14.02 -1.68 34.04
C PRO A 17 13.11 -0.81 33.15
N TYR A 18 12.48 -1.42 32.15
CA TYR A 18 11.13 -1.03 31.74
C TYR A 18 10.16 -2.03 32.38
N SER A 19 9.85 -1.79 33.65
CA SER A 19 8.75 -2.44 34.38
C SER A 19 8.10 -1.36 35.24
N ILE A 20 7.08 -0.69 34.69
CA ILE A 20 6.25 0.24 35.45
C ILE A 20 5.25 -0.61 36.24
N ASP A 21 5.50 -0.75 37.55
CA ASP A 21 4.58 -1.38 38.49
C ASP A 21 3.41 -0.45 38.80
N GLU A 22 2.22 -0.84 38.33
CA GLU A 22 0.93 -0.13 38.35
C GLU A 22 0.31 0.04 39.77
N LYS A 23 1.06 -0.20 40.85
CA LYS A 23 0.51 -0.34 42.21
C LYS A 23 0.75 0.84 43.17
N GLN A 24 1.33 1.95 42.74
CA GLN A 24 1.56 3.12 43.62
C GLN A 24 0.61 4.32 43.43
N TYR A 25 -0.29 4.30 42.45
CA TYR A 25 -1.14 5.48 42.17
C TYR A 25 -2.32 5.67 43.15
N ASN A 26 -2.71 4.65 43.92
CA ASN A 26 -4.00 4.69 44.65
C ASN A 26 -3.93 4.78 46.20
N THR A 27 -2.76 5.08 46.78
CA THR A 27 -2.59 5.00 48.26
C THR A 27 -2.09 6.30 48.91
N LYS A 28 -2.39 7.48 48.35
CA LYS A 28 -2.18 8.77 49.04
C LYS A 28 -3.36 9.75 48.93
N LYS A 29 -4.59 9.25 48.76
CA LYS A 29 -5.82 9.99 49.08
C LYS A 29 -6.30 9.64 50.49
N LYS A 30 -5.61 10.14 51.53
CA LYS A 30 -6.16 10.33 52.89
C LYS A 30 -5.05 10.74 53.86
N HIS A 31 -4.76 12.04 53.95
CA HIS A 31 -4.46 12.76 55.20
C HIS A 31 -4.02 14.20 54.88
N GLY A 32 -4.53 15.17 55.64
CA GLY A 32 -3.88 16.47 55.80
C GLY A 32 -4.62 17.65 55.19
N SER A 33 -5.50 18.22 55.99
CA SER A 33 -6.19 19.50 55.84
C SER A 33 -5.27 20.72 56.02
N LEU A 34 -5.64 21.83 55.36
CA LEU A 34 -5.40 23.25 55.75
C LEU A 34 -4.00 23.86 55.55
N GLN A 35 -3.74 24.42 54.35
CA GLN A 35 -3.16 25.77 54.15
C GLN A 35 -3.03 26.08 52.64
N GLY A 36 -3.48 27.26 52.19
CA GLY A 36 -3.16 27.76 50.83
C GLY A 36 -4.30 28.39 50.03
N GLY A 37 -5.19 29.18 50.64
CA GLY A 37 -6.35 29.82 49.98
C GLY A 37 -6.05 30.95 48.98
N ALA A 38 -4.80 31.17 48.58
CA ALA A 38 -4.42 32.25 47.64
C ALA A 38 -3.86 31.73 46.30
N ILE A 39 -3.63 30.41 46.15
CA ILE A 39 -3.03 29.79 44.95
C ILE A 39 -4.12 29.13 44.07
N ALA A 40 -5.31 28.86 44.62
CA ALA A 40 -6.43 28.29 43.88
C ALA A 40 -7.01 29.26 42.82
N ASP A 41 -6.99 30.58 43.09
CA ASP A 41 -7.55 31.57 42.17
C ASP A 41 -6.70 31.76 40.91
N VAL A 42 -5.38 31.75 41.02
CA VAL A 42 -4.47 31.92 39.87
C VAL A 42 -4.66 30.79 38.87
N ASN A 43 -4.76 29.54 39.33
CA ASN A 43 -5.00 28.40 38.45
C ASN A 43 -6.39 28.45 37.80
N SER A 44 -7.40 29.02 38.47
CA SER A 44 -8.74 29.20 37.87
C SER A 44 -8.76 30.26 36.77
N ILE A 45 -7.97 31.33 36.95
CA ILE A 45 -7.81 32.43 35.99
C ILE A 45 -6.96 31.98 34.80
N THR A 46 -5.90 31.19 35.03
CA THR A 46 -5.11 30.61 33.94
C THR A 46 -5.95 29.64 33.11
N ASN A 47 -6.75 28.78 33.75
CA ASN A 47 -7.64 27.85 33.04
C ASN A 47 -8.78 28.57 32.29
N SER A 48 -9.27 29.70 32.79
CA SER A 48 -10.27 30.51 32.08
C SER A 48 -9.68 31.31 30.93
N LEU A 49 -8.43 31.78 31.04
CA LEU A 49 -7.69 32.43 29.94
C LEU A 49 -7.30 31.42 28.84
N THR A 50 -6.93 30.19 29.21
CA THR A 50 -6.73 29.10 28.24
C THR A 50 -8.03 28.75 27.53
N ARG A 51 -9.18 28.73 28.23
CA ARG A 51 -10.49 28.57 27.58
C ARG A 51 -10.86 29.75 26.68
N LEU A 52 -10.52 30.98 27.07
CA LEU A 52 -10.84 32.17 26.28
C LEU A 52 -10.00 32.29 25.01
N GLN A 53 -8.77 31.77 24.98
CA GLN A 53 -7.99 31.62 23.73
C GLN A 53 -8.48 30.48 22.83
N VAL A 54 -9.06 29.42 23.41
CA VAL A 54 -9.61 28.29 22.63
C VAL A 54 -10.98 28.61 22.03
N VAL A 55 -11.72 29.60 22.56
CA VAL A 55 -13.10 29.91 22.16
C VAL A 55 -13.24 31.02 21.10
N SER A 56 -12.16 31.68 20.67
CA SER A 56 -12.28 32.83 19.72
C SER A 56 -12.14 32.50 18.23
N HIS A 57 -12.30 31.24 17.81
CA HIS A 57 -12.42 30.95 16.37
C HIS A 57 -13.43 29.85 16.07
N GLU A 58 -14.68 30.12 16.44
CA GLU A 58 -15.84 29.40 15.92
C GLU A 58 -16.49 30.31 14.87
N THR A 59 -16.11 30.11 13.61
CA THR A 59 -16.92 30.56 12.47
C THR A 59 -17.61 29.31 11.96
N ASP A 60 -18.92 29.26 12.18
CA ASP A 60 -19.81 28.18 11.80
C ASP A 60 -19.62 27.77 10.33
N ILE A 61 -18.98 26.61 10.12
CA ILE A 61 -19.12 25.84 8.89
C ILE A 61 -19.36 24.40 9.34
N ASN A 62 -20.59 23.93 9.16
CA ASN A 62 -20.96 22.54 9.34
C ASN A 62 -20.19 21.71 8.29
N GLU A 63 -19.04 21.17 8.67
CA GLU A 63 -18.42 20.03 8.02
C GLU A 63 -18.33 18.93 9.05
N ASP A 64 -18.93 17.79 8.73
CA ASP A 64 -18.93 16.59 9.53
C ASP A 64 -17.47 16.08 9.65
N GLU A 65 -16.75 16.59 10.65
CA GLU A 65 -15.45 16.04 11.05
C GLU A 65 -15.71 14.66 11.67
N GLU A 66 -15.74 13.63 10.82
CA GLU A 66 -15.31 12.30 11.24
C GLU A 66 -13.85 12.43 11.70
N GLU A 67 -13.66 12.73 12.99
CA GLU A 67 -12.43 12.43 13.71
C GLU A 67 -12.18 10.93 13.55
N ALA A 68 -11.41 10.57 12.53
CA ALA A 68 -10.92 9.23 12.34
C ALA A 68 -9.99 8.92 13.52
N HIS A 69 -10.56 8.31 14.56
CA HIS A 69 -9.84 7.57 15.57
C HIS A 69 -8.88 6.61 14.85
N TYR A 70 -7.60 7.00 14.76
CA TYR A 70 -6.53 6.09 14.43
C TYR A 70 -6.35 5.18 15.64
N GLU A 71 -7.21 4.18 15.77
CA GLU A 71 -6.82 2.98 16.49
C GLU A 71 -5.56 2.47 15.77
N ASP A 72 -4.46 2.39 16.52
CA ASP A 72 -3.26 1.64 16.17
C ASP A 72 -3.62 0.14 16.04
N LYS A 73 -4.41 -0.20 15.01
CA LYS A 73 -4.55 -1.56 14.53
C LYS A 73 -3.20 -1.87 13.89
N HIS A 74 -2.28 -2.33 14.73
CA HIS A 74 -1.05 -2.99 14.30
C HIS A 74 -1.45 -4.07 13.32
N VAL A 75 -1.36 -3.74 12.03
CA VAL A 75 -1.63 -4.67 10.95
C VAL A 75 -0.61 -5.78 11.13
N LYS A 76 -1.06 -6.97 11.52
CA LYS A 76 -0.17 -8.13 11.67
C LYS A 76 0.48 -8.32 10.32
N ARG A 77 1.77 -7.96 10.24
CA ARG A 77 2.59 -8.09 9.04
C ARG A 77 2.78 -9.58 8.76
N ALA A 78 1.79 -10.15 8.08
CA ALA A 78 1.68 -11.60 7.86
C ALA A 78 2.62 -12.09 6.76
N LEU A 79 3.16 -11.19 5.93
CA LEU A 79 4.05 -11.52 4.81
C LEU A 79 5.49 -11.07 5.09
N LYS A 80 6.43 -11.99 4.84
CA LYS A 80 7.88 -11.72 4.87
C LYS A 80 8.24 -10.76 3.73
N GLN A 81 9.26 -9.91 3.95
CA GLN A 81 9.77 -8.93 2.97
C GLN A 81 9.97 -9.53 1.55
N ARG A 82 10.43 -10.79 1.48
CA ARG A 82 10.62 -11.54 0.22
C ARG A 82 9.31 -11.78 -0.54
N HIS A 83 8.21 -12.06 0.16
CA HIS A 83 6.91 -12.30 -0.49
C HIS A 83 6.38 -11.00 -1.10
N ILE A 84 6.52 -9.89 -0.37
CA ILE A 84 6.06 -8.57 -0.81
C ILE A 84 6.82 -8.11 -2.08
N GLY A 85 8.14 -8.31 -2.13
CA GLY A 85 8.92 -8.00 -3.33
C GLY A 85 8.55 -8.86 -4.54
N MET A 86 8.29 -10.15 -4.33
CA MET A 86 7.87 -11.07 -5.40
C MET A 86 6.46 -10.78 -5.90
N ILE A 87 5.53 -10.44 -5.00
CA ILE A 87 4.16 -10.04 -5.35
C ILE A 87 4.19 -8.75 -6.17
N ALA A 88 5.00 -7.77 -5.75
CA ALA A 88 5.16 -6.51 -6.49
C ALA A 88 5.69 -6.74 -7.91
N LEU A 89 6.71 -7.60 -8.08
CA LEU A 89 7.22 -7.96 -9.41
C LEU A 89 6.23 -8.79 -10.23
N GLY A 90 5.55 -9.75 -9.60
CA GLY A 90 4.56 -10.60 -10.26
C GLY A 90 3.32 -9.83 -10.74
N GLY A 91 2.92 -8.79 -10.00
CA GLY A 91 1.85 -7.88 -10.38
C GLY A 91 2.21 -6.97 -11.53
N THR A 92 3.42 -6.39 -11.54
CA THR A 92 3.86 -5.47 -12.61
C THR A 92 4.17 -6.18 -13.92
N ILE A 93 4.74 -7.39 -13.87
CA ILE A 93 5.16 -8.15 -15.05
C ILE A 93 4.00 -8.90 -15.70
N GLY A 94 2.88 -9.11 -15.00
CA GLY A 94 1.86 -10.14 -15.24
C GLY A 94 1.24 -10.29 -16.65
N THR A 95 -0.02 -10.72 -16.69
CA THR A 95 -0.74 -10.97 -17.95
C THR A 95 -0.84 -9.72 -18.84
N GLY A 96 -0.83 -8.54 -18.23
CA GLY A 96 -0.84 -7.25 -18.92
C GLY A 96 0.36 -7.00 -19.83
N LEU A 97 1.54 -7.57 -19.54
CA LEU A 97 2.68 -7.42 -20.44
C LEU A 97 2.44 -8.19 -21.74
N PHE A 98 2.14 -9.49 -21.68
CA PHE A 98 2.00 -10.31 -22.89
C PHE A 98 0.75 -9.98 -23.71
N VAL A 99 -0.38 -9.75 -23.04
CA VAL A 99 -1.64 -9.41 -23.72
C VAL A 99 -1.60 -7.96 -24.19
N GLY A 100 -1.11 -7.05 -23.35
CA GLY A 100 -1.11 -5.61 -23.63
C GLY A 100 -0.05 -5.15 -24.63
N ILE A 101 1.10 -5.83 -24.75
CA ILE A 101 2.12 -5.47 -25.75
C ILE A 101 1.76 -5.94 -27.15
N SER A 102 0.86 -6.94 -27.29
CA SER A 102 0.58 -7.59 -28.57
C SER A 102 0.04 -6.63 -29.63
N THR A 103 -1.00 -5.85 -29.28
CA THR A 103 -1.69 -4.93 -30.20
C THR A 103 -0.86 -3.69 -30.55
N PRO A 104 -0.19 -2.99 -29.60
CA PRO A 104 0.70 -1.90 -29.95
C PRO A 104 1.87 -2.37 -30.83
N LEU A 105 2.41 -3.56 -30.57
CA LEU A 105 3.53 -4.11 -31.34
C LEU A 105 3.15 -4.43 -32.79
N SER A 106 1.96 -5.01 -33.01
CA SER A 106 1.46 -5.26 -34.37
C SER A 106 1.16 -3.98 -35.14
N ASN A 107 0.67 -2.94 -34.45
CA ASN A 107 0.16 -1.74 -35.11
C ASN A 107 1.24 -0.67 -35.33
N ALA A 108 2.10 -0.43 -34.34
CA ALA A 108 3.13 0.61 -34.37
C ALA A 108 4.52 0.09 -34.79
N GLY A 109 4.69 -1.23 -34.89
CA GLY A 109 5.98 -1.88 -35.12
C GLY A 109 6.93 -1.80 -33.92
N PRO A 110 8.11 -2.42 -34.01
CA PRO A 110 9.04 -2.55 -32.88
C PRO A 110 9.56 -1.20 -32.36
N VAL A 111 9.95 -0.31 -33.27
CA VAL A 111 10.51 1.01 -32.92
C VAL A 111 9.41 1.95 -32.39
N GLY A 112 8.24 1.97 -33.03
CA GLY A 112 7.11 2.80 -32.60
C GLY A 112 6.60 2.42 -31.21
N SER A 113 6.52 1.11 -30.94
CA SER A 113 6.15 0.60 -29.62
C SER A 113 7.17 1.00 -28.54
N LEU A 114 8.46 0.88 -28.83
CA LEU A 114 9.52 1.24 -27.89
C LEU A 114 9.48 2.74 -27.52
N ILE A 115 9.31 3.62 -28.51
CA ILE A 115 9.17 5.07 -28.27
C ILE A 115 7.93 5.37 -27.41
N ALA A 116 6.79 4.72 -27.71
CA ALA A 116 5.57 4.89 -26.94
C ALA A 116 5.73 4.42 -25.48
N TYR A 117 6.40 3.29 -25.24
CA TYR A 117 6.70 2.80 -23.89
C TYR A 117 7.66 3.72 -23.12
N ILE A 118 8.70 4.27 -23.77
CA ILE A 118 9.60 5.24 -23.13
C ILE A 118 8.85 6.52 -22.76
N PHE A 119 8.01 7.03 -23.65
CA PHE A 119 7.23 8.24 -23.42
C PHE A 119 6.20 8.07 -22.29
N MET A 120 5.46 6.97 -22.28
CA MET A 120 4.54 6.67 -21.17
C MET A 120 5.31 6.39 -19.88
N GLY A 121 6.46 5.73 -19.97
CA GLY A 121 7.34 5.44 -18.83
C GLY A 121 7.84 6.70 -18.13
N THR A 122 8.24 7.74 -18.89
CA THR A 122 8.67 9.02 -18.29
C THR A 122 7.53 9.73 -17.57
N ILE A 123 6.32 9.74 -18.13
CA ILE A 123 5.14 10.31 -17.48
C ILE A 123 4.86 9.60 -16.15
N VAL A 124 4.80 8.26 -16.18
CA VAL A 124 4.53 7.44 -14.98
C VAL A 124 5.65 7.59 -13.94
N TYR A 125 6.91 7.73 -14.38
CA TYR A 125 8.04 8.00 -13.50
C TYR A 125 7.85 9.31 -12.73
N PHE A 126 7.52 10.42 -13.40
CA PHE A 126 7.29 11.71 -12.73
C PHE A 126 6.10 11.66 -11.76
N VAL A 127 5.01 10.97 -12.13
CA VAL A 127 3.85 10.77 -11.24
C VAL A 127 4.23 9.97 -10.00
N THR A 128 4.96 8.86 -10.17
CA THR A 128 5.38 8.00 -9.07
C THR A 128 6.37 8.71 -8.15
N GLN A 129 7.28 9.50 -8.70
CA GLN A 129 8.24 10.28 -7.92
C GLN A 129 7.53 11.35 -7.10
N SER A 130 6.59 12.09 -7.70
CA SER A 130 5.76 13.07 -6.97
C SER A 130 4.97 12.43 -5.84
N LEU A 131 4.39 11.24 -6.10
CA LEU A 131 3.67 10.48 -5.09
C LEU A 131 4.60 9.93 -3.99
N GLY A 132 5.85 9.61 -4.34
CA GLY A 132 6.88 9.17 -3.40
C GLY A 132 7.21 10.25 -2.36
N GLU A 133 7.44 11.49 -2.80
CA GLU A 133 7.67 12.63 -1.88
C GLU A 133 6.46 12.90 -0.98
N MET A 134 5.26 12.72 -1.51
CA MET A 134 4.02 12.86 -0.77
C MET A 134 3.86 11.78 0.32
N ALA A 135 4.28 10.55 0.02
CA ALA A 135 4.23 9.41 0.92
C ALA A 135 5.29 9.48 2.03
N THR A 136 6.47 10.05 1.75
CA THR A 136 7.50 10.29 2.79
C THR A 136 7.15 11.48 3.68
N PHE A 137 6.46 12.50 3.13
CA PHE A 137 6.02 13.67 3.90
C PHE A 137 4.91 13.35 4.90
N ILE A 138 3.92 12.53 4.51
CA ILE A 138 2.83 12.08 5.39
C ILE A 138 2.70 10.56 5.34
N PRO A 139 3.35 9.83 6.25
CA PRO A 139 3.26 8.38 6.30
C PRO A 139 1.91 7.94 6.87
N VAL A 140 0.88 7.90 6.03
CA VAL A 140 -0.41 7.25 6.36
C VAL A 140 -0.35 5.78 5.99
N THR A 141 -0.86 4.90 6.86
CA THR A 141 -0.97 3.44 6.58
C THR A 141 -2.21 3.13 5.70
N SER A 142 -2.72 4.13 5.00
CA SER A 142 -3.98 4.09 4.26
C SER A 142 -3.73 4.07 2.74
N SER A 143 -4.80 3.85 1.96
CA SER A 143 -4.74 3.86 0.49
C SER A 143 -4.15 5.16 -0.06
N ILE A 144 -3.47 5.05 -1.20
CA ILE A 144 -2.95 6.18 -1.99
C ILE A 144 -4.06 7.19 -2.31
N THR A 145 -5.33 6.76 -2.37
CA THR A 145 -6.49 7.64 -2.59
C THR A 145 -6.69 8.70 -1.48
N VAL A 146 -6.13 8.49 -0.28
CA VAL A 146 -6.16 9.46 0.82
C VAL A 146 -5.40 10.74 0.47
N PHE A 147 -4.31 10.62 -0.30
CA PHE A 147 -3.55 11.76 -0.79
C PHE A 147 -4.39 12.67 -1.69
N SER A 148 -5.24 12.10 -2.55
CA SER A 148 -6.16 12.86 -3.39
C SER A 148 -7.23 13.61 -2.58
N LYS A 149 -7.75 12.98 -1.52
CA LYS A 149 -8.73 13.60 -0.62
C LYS A 149 -8.13 14.77 0.17
N ARG A 150 -6.85 14.64 0.56
CA ARG A 150 -6.15 15.63 1.40
C ARG A 150 -5.59 16.83 0.63
N PHE A 151 -5.11 16.65 -0.60
CA PHE A 151 -4.41 17.71 -1.35
C PHE A 151 -5.24 18.38 -2.44
N LEU A 152 -6.34 17.77 -2.89
CA LEU A 152 -7.22 18.38 -3.89
C LEU A 152 -8.55 18.81 -3.25
N SER A 153 -9.44 17.85 -2.99
CA SER A 153 -10.71 18.11 -2.32
C SER A 153 -11.36 16.81 -1.86
N PRO A 154 -12.28 16.86 -0.87
CA PRO A 154 -13.04 15.69 -0.44
C PRO A 154 -13.81 15.02 -1.58
N ALA A 155 -14.45 15.79 -2.46
CA ALA A 155 -15.19 15.29 -3.61
C ALA A 155 -14.29 14.57 -4.63
N PHE A 156 -13.11 15.12 -4.90
CA PHE A 156 -12.14 14.48 -5.79
C PHE A 156 -11.58 13.18 -5.19
N GLY A 157 -11.35 13.15 -3.88
CA GLY A 157 -10.94 11.94 -3.17
C GLY A 157 -11.95 10.81 -3.28
N VAL A 158 -13.24 11.11 -3.13
CA VAL A 158 -14.33 10.14 -3.30
C VAL A 158 -14.39 9.63 -4.75
N SER A 159 -14.31 10.53 -5.74
CA SER A 159 -14.28 10.16 -7.16
C SER A 159 -13.10 9.25 -7.49
N ASN A 160 -11.91 9.54 -6.97
CA ASN A 160 -10.72 8.71 -7.19
C ASN A 160 -10.85 7.33 -6.53
N GLY A 161 -11.57 7.24 -5.40
CA GLY A 161 -11.94 5.96 -4.78
C GLY A 161 -12.80 5.08 -5.68
N TYR A 162 -13.85 5.65 -6.31
CA TYR A 162 -14.67 4.91 -7.27
C TYR A 162 -13.86 4.50 -8.51
N MET A 163 -13.05 5.41 -9.07
CA MET A 163 -12.17 5.11 -10.21
C MET A 163 -11.22 3.94 -9.91
N TYR A 164 -10.65 3.92 -8.70
CA TYR A 164 -9.76 2.86 -8.26
C TYR A 164 -10.49 1.51 -8.17
N TRP A 165 -11.71 1.49 -7.63
CA TRP A 165 -12.53 0.28 -7.59
C TRP A 165 -12.87 -0.23 -9.00
N PHE A 166 -13.27 0.66 -9.91
CA PHE A 166 -13.54 0.29 -11.31
C PHE A 166 -12.30 -0.25 -12.01
N ASN A 167 -11.11 0.32 -11.77
CA ASN A 167 -9.87 -0.18 -12.35
C ASN A 167 -9.62 -1.63 -11.95
N TRP A 168 -9.78 -1.97 -10.66
CA TRP A 168 -9.65 -3.35 -10.20
C TRP A 168 -10.73 -4.28 -10.78
N ALA A 169 -11.98 -3.83 -10.84
CA ALA A 169 -13.08 -4.62 -11.42
C ALA A 169 -12.86 -4.93 -12.91
N ILE A 170 -12.42 -3.93 -13.69
CA ILE A 170 -12.12 -4.07 -15.11
C ILE A 170 -10.90 -4.97 -15.31
N THR A 171 -9.83 -4.76 -14.55
CA THR A 171 -8.62 -5.58 -14.61
C THR A 171 -8.94 -7.05 -14.38
N TYR A 172 -9.75 -7.33 -13.35
CA TYR A 172 -10.21 -8.69 -13.07
C TYR A 172 -11.02 -9.30 -14.23
N ALA A 173 -11.95 -8.53 -14.82
CA ALA A 173 -12.72 -8.99 -15.98
C ALA A 173 -11.83 -9.30 -17.20
N VAL A 174 -10.80 -8.48 -17.43
CA VAL A 174 -9.81 -8.71 -18.50
C VAL A 174 -9.01 -9.97 -18.23
N GLU A 175 -8.54 -10.21 -17.01
CA GLU A 175 -7.78 -11.41 -16.65
C GLU A 175 -8.57 -12.69 -16.90
N VAL A 176 -9.85 -12.73 -16.50
CA VAL A 176 -10.72 -13.90 -16.75
C VAL A 176 -10.99 -14.09 -18.25
N SER A 177 -11.16 -12.99 -19.00
CA SER A 177 -11.36 -13.04 -20.46
C SER A 177 -10.16 -13.64 -21.17
N VAL A 178 -8.95 -13.24 -20.77
CA VAL A 178 -7.69 -13.77 -21.31
C VAL A 178 -7.56 -15.27 -21.06
N ILE A 179 -7.90 -15.74 -19.85
CA ILE A 179 -7.88 -17.18 -19.54
C ILE A 179 -8.81 -17.95 -20.48
N GLY A 180 -10.02 -17.42 -20.74
CA GLY A 180 -10.95 -18.02 -21.69
C GLY A 180 -10.36 -18.14 -23.10
N GLN A 181 -9.75 -17.06 -23.62
CA GLN A 181 -9.13 -17.03 -24.95
C GLN A 181 -7.95 -18.00 -25.06
N VAL A 182 -7.18 -18.17 -23.99
CA VAL A 182 -6.06 -19.13 -23.95
C VAL A 182 -6.54 -20.58 -24.06
N ILE A 183 -7.71 -20.91 -23.49
CA ILE A 183 -8.27 -22.26 -23.60
C ILE A 183 -8.90 -22.49 -24.98
N GLU A 184 -9.57 -21.47 -25.51
CA GLU A 184 -10.14 -21.48 -26.86
C GLU A 184 -9.06 -21.79 -27.92
N TYR A 185 -7.83 -21.28 -27.73
CA TYR A 185 -6.68 -21.61 -28.60
C TYR A 185 -6.43 -23.13 -28.79
N TRP A 186 -6.76 -23.95 -27.79
CA TRP A 186 -6.59 -25.41 -27.86
C TRP A 186 -7.87 -26.17 -28.21
N THR A 187 -9.06 -25.59 -27.95
CA THR A 187 -10.34 -26.24 -28.24
C THR A 187 -11.50 -25.26 -28.39
N ASP A 188 -12.19 -25.35 -29.53
CA ASP A 188 -13.38 -24.55 -29.84
C ASP A 188 -14.71 -25.25 -29.48
N LYS A 189 -14.64 -26.38 -28.75
CA LYS A 189 -15.84 -27.20 -28.46
C LYS A 189 -16.83 -26.52 -27.51
N VAL A 190 -16.38 -25.55 -26.73
CA VAL A 190 -17.16 -24.85 -25.71
C VAL A 190 -17.06 -23.35 -25.98
N PRO A 191 -18.18 -22.59 -25.96
CA PRO A 191 -18.14 -21.16 -26.26
C PRO A 191 -17.32 -20.40 -25.23
N LEU A 192 -16.58 -19.38 -25.66
CA LEU A 192 -15.74 -18.53 -24.82
C LEU A 192 -16.48 -18.00 -23.57
N ALA A 193 -17.74 -17.59 -23.73
CA ALA A 193 -18.57 -17.11 -22.61
C ALA A 193 -18.76 -18.15 -21.50
N ALA A 194 -18.83 -19.44 -21.84
CA ALA A 194 -18.94 -20.50 -20.85
C ALA A 194 -17.61 -20.69 -20.08
N TRP A 195 -16.47 -20.61 -20.76
CA TRP A 195 -15.16 -20.63 -20.09
C TRP A 195 -15.00 -19.46 -19.12
N ILE A 196 -15.34 -18.25 -19.55
CA ILE A 196 -15.30 -17.05 -18.69
C ILE A 196 -16.18 -17.24 -17.44
N ALA A 197 -17.40 -17.73 -17.61
CA ALA A 197 -18.32 -17.97 -16.49
C ALA A 197 -17.79 -19.03 -15.50
N ILE A 198 -17.20 -20.12 -16.00
CA ILE A 198 -16.63 -21.18 -15.16
C ILE A 198 -15.48 -20.65 -14.30
N PHE A 199 -14.52 -19.93 -14.91
CA PHE A 199 -13.39 -19.37 -14.15
C PHE A 199 -13.83 -18.27 -13.19
N TRP A 200 -14.83 -17.46 -13.56
CA TRP A 200 -15.41 -16.48 -12.67
C TRP A 200 -15.96 -17.12 -11.39
N VAL A 201 -16.75 -18.20 -11.51
CA VAL A 201 -17.29 -18.93 -10.35
C VAL A 201 -16.16 -19.54 -9.51
N ILE A 202 -15.16 -20.16 -10.12
CA ILE A 202 -14.03 -20.77 -9.41
C ILE A 202 -13.28 -19.73 -8.59
N ILE A 203 -12.99 -18.56 -9.16
CA ILE A 203 -12.25 -17.52 -8.46
C ILE A 203 -13.10 -16.88 -7.35
N THR A 204 -14.41 -16.70 -7.56
CA THR A 204 -15.33 -16.29 -6.50
C THR A 204 -15.34 -17.30 -5.35
N LEU A 205 -15.29 -18.60 -5.63
CA LEU A 205 -15.17 -19.64 -4.60
C LEU A 205 -13.80 -19.59 -3.89
N MET A 206 -12.73 -19.28 -4.63
CA MET A 206 -11.40 -19.07 -4.04
C MET A 206 -11.35 -17.87 -3.09
N ASN A 207 -12.21 -16.86 -3.26
CA ASN A 207 -12.29 -15.71 -2.37
C ASN A 207 -12.63 -16.08 -0.91
N PHE A 208 -13.28 -17.22 -0.69
CA PHE A 208 -13.60 -17.71 0.66
C PHE A 208 -12.42 -18.39 1.37
N PHE A 209 -11.27 -18.58 0.72
CA PHE A 209 -10.10 -19.21 1.33
C PHE A 209 -9.29 -18.25 2.22
N PRO A 210 -8.61 -18.77 3.27
CA PRO A 210 -7.83 -17.95 4.19
C PRO A 210 -6.61 -17.28 3.52
N VAL A 211 -6.45 -15.99 3.76
CA VAL A 211 -5.43 -15.08 3.18
C VAL A 211 -3.98 -15.57 3.34
N LYS A 212 -3.68 -16.37 4.37
CA LYS A 212 -2.33 -16.92 4.58
C LYS A 212 -1.91 -17.91 3.49
N VAL A 213 -2.83 -18.76 3.04
CA VAL A 213 -2.56 -19.75 2.00
C VAL A 213 -2.44 -19.05 0.64
N TYR A 214 -3.24 -18.00 0.43
CA TYR A 214 -3.18 -17.16 -0.76
C TYR A 214 -1.79 -16.54 -0.95
N GLY A 215 -1.21 -15.96 0.10
CA GLY A 215 0.11 -15.33 0.02
C GLY A 215 1.28 -16.28 -0.31
N GLU A 216 1.19 -17.56 0.07
CA GLU A 216 2.18 -18.57 -0.35
C GLU A 216 1.95 -19.02 -1.79
N PHE A 217 0.70 -19.24 -2.19
CA PHE A 217 0.36 -19.59 -3.57
C PHE A 217 0.78 -18.51 -4.56
N GLU A 218 0.50 -17.25 -4.23
CA GLU A 218 0.85 -16.10 -5.06
C GLU A 218 2.36 -15.96 -5.23
N PHE A 219 3.14 -16.24 -4.19
CA PHE A 219 4.60 -16.29 -4.29
C PHE A 219 5.09 -17.33 -5.31
N TRP A 220 4.51 -18.54 -5.31
CA TRP A 220 4.85 -19.58 -6.28
C TRP A 220 4.42 -19.21 -7.70
N VAL A 221 3.21 -18.69 -7.87
CA VAL A 221 2.70 -18.24 -9.18
C VAL A 221 3.53 -17.08 -9.73
N ALA A 222 3.91 -16.11 -8.90
CA ALA A 222 4.81 -15.02 -9.28
C ALA A 222 6.19 -15.55 -9.69
N SER A 223 6.72 -16.57 -8.98
CA SER A 223 7.99 -17.21 -9.35
C SER A 223 7.94 -17.80 -10.77
N VAL A 224 6.86 -18.51 -11.11
CA VAL A 224 6.68 -19.08 -12.44
C VAL A 224 6.59 -17.99 -13.51
N LYS A 225 5.85 -16.89 -13.24
CA LYS A 225 5.77 -15.73 -14.16
C LYS A 225 7.15 -15.13 -14.44
N VAL A 226 7.97 -14.95 -13.39
CA VAL A 226 9.34 -14.42 -13.54
C VAL A 226 10.24 -15.37 -14.34
N LEU A 227 10.13 -16.68 -14.12
CA LEU A 227 10.88 -17.65 -14.92
C LEU A 227 10.40 -17.69 -16.38
N ALA A 228 9.10 -17.57 -16.62
CA ALA A 228 8.52 -17.55 -17.96
C ALA A 228 9.03 -16.36 -18.78
N ILE A 229 9.11 -15.16 -18.19
CA ILE A 229 9.66 -13.99 -18.89
C ILE A 229 11.16 -14.11 -19.14
N MET A 230 11.93 -14.65 -18.19
CA MET A 230 13.35 -14.92 -18.40
C MET A 230 13.58 -15.89 -19.56
N GLY A 231 12.79 -16.97 -19.61
CA GLY A 231 12.80 -17.92 -20.73
C GLY A 231 12.43 -17.25 -22.05
N TYR A 232 11.38 -16.43 -22.06
CA TYR A 232 10.94 -15.69 -23.25
C TYR A 232 12.01 -14.72 -23.76
N LEU A 233 12.71 -13.99 -22.88
CA LEU A 233 13.79 -13.09 -23.28
C LEU A 233 14.98 -13.83 -23.87
N ILE A 234 15.38 -14.97 -23.28
CA ILE A 234 16.45 -15.81 -23.83
C ILE A 234 16.04 -16.37 -25.19
N TYR A 235 14.80 -16.88 -25.31
CA TYR A 235 14.26 -17.36 -26.57
C TYR A 235 14.25 -16.28 -27.66
N ALA A 236 13.79 -15.07 -27.33
CA ALA A 236 13.81 -13.93 -28.25
C ALA A 236 15.23 -13.56 -28.69
N LEU A 237 16.20 -13.57 -27.76
CA LEU A 237 17.61 -13.29 -28.06
C LEU A 237 18.19 -14.33 -29.02
N ILE A 238 17.93 -15.62 -28.79
CA ILE A 238 18.39 -16.70 -29.67
C ILE A 238 17.85 -16.51 -31.09
N ILE A 239 16.57 -16.15 -31.24
CA ILE A 239 15.97 -15.88 -32.55
C ILE A 239 16.63 -14.69 -33.24
N VAL A 240 16.86 -13.58 -32.52
CA VAL A 240 17.51 -12.37 -33.06
C VAL A 240 18.96 -12.64 -33.47
N CYS A 241 19.68 -13.49 -32.73
CA CYS A 241 21.04 -13.89 -33.06
C CYS A 241 21.14 -14.93 -34.20
N GLY A 242 20.02 -15.30 -34.84
CA GLY A 242 20.01 -16.18 -36.01
C GLY A 242 19.77 -17.66 -35.70
N GLY A 243 19.32 -18.02 -34.49
CA GLY A 243 18.94 -19.40 -34.16
C GLY A 243 17.64 -19.89 -34.83
N SER A 244 17.03 -19.08 -35.69
CA SER A 244 15.84 -19.41 -36.48
C SER A 244 16.16 -19.84 -37.93
N HIS A 245 17.45 -20.01 -38.24
CA HIS A 245 17.93 -20.42 -39.56
C HIS A 245 18.09 -21.94 -39.71
#